data_AF-A0A7C2LK24-F1
#
_entry.id   AF-A0A7C2LK24-F1
#
_cell.length_a   1.000
_cell.length_b   1.000
_cell.length_c   1.000
_cell.angle_alpha   90.00
_cell.angle_beta   90.00
_cell.angle_gamma   90.00
#
_symmetry.space_group_name_H-M   'P 1'
#
loop_
_entity.id
_entity.type
_entity.pdbx_description
1 polymer ?
#
loop_
_entity_poly.entity_id
_entity_poly.type
_entity_poly.pdbx_seq_one_letter_code
_entity_poly.pdbx_strand_id
1 'polypeptide(L)'
;MPAKPRDIFEENDHIRWYYDPELARDWKTFIKKFKYLFWINSMNIKDRDHWVKFIEDKKPNISHKPLFPQDEGAYADVQALRRDAYFQMFRAFTEPTRELSHEVQKGEYLKKVLSVFDNLFEDEKVDMAARLLAGINQVFAETKPEKFYRDIEAERFTIFDDDLLPYLSGYESVYRSEKQIMGELTAEVKSLYEKEGYDILKAKGNLPPDEAKLEIEFMLKLIDDEVSAWRSGNREKAIELLNMQKDFLH
;
A
#
# COMPACT_ATOMS: atom_id res chain seq x y z
N MET A 1 -19.79 -26.64 14.65
CA MET A 1 -19.85 -25.22 15.05
C MET A 1 -18.60 -24.57 14.49
N PRO A 2 -18.68 -23.51 13.67
CA PRO A 2 -17.47 -22.83 13.21
C PRO A 2 -16.76 -22.26 14.43
N ALA A 3 -15.44 -22.48 14.52
CA ALA A 3 -14.62 -21.98 15.62
C ALA A 3 -14.76 -20.45 15.71
N LYS A 4 -14.84 -19.92 16.92
CA LYS A 4 -14.85 -18.46 17.10
C LYS A 4 -13.44 -17.96 16.75
N PRO A 5 -13.28 -16.77 16.13
CA PRO A 5 -11.97 -16.22 15.74
C PRO A 5 -10.94 -16.10 16.89
N ARG A 6 -11.40 -16.23 18.15
CA ARG A 6 -10.57 -16.19 19.36
C ARG A 6 -9.66 -17.41 19.56
N ASP A 7 -9.96 -18.56 18.96
CA ASP A 7 -9.33 -19.83 19.37
C ASP A 7 -8.04 -20.16 18.58
N ILE A 8 -7.50 -19.25 17.76
CA ILE A 8 -6.42 -19.58 16.81
C ILE A 8 -5.03 -19.07 17.26
N PHE A 9 -4.93 -18.15 18.22
CA PHE A 9 -3.65 -17.49 18.50
C PHE A 9 -3.42 -17.26 20.00
N GLU A 10 -2.78 -18.23 20.67
CA GLU A 10 -2.22 -18.04 22.01
C GLU A 10 -0.77 -17.52 21.96
N GLU A 11 -0.52 -16.59 22.90
CA GLU A 11 0.75 -16.12 23.44
C GLU A 11 1.78 -15.49 22.49
N ASN A 12 1.69 -14.16 22.33
CA ASN A 12 2.81 -13.22 22.55
C ASN A 12 2.29 -11.76 22.66
N ASP A 13 2.90 -11.02 23.58
CA ASP A 13 2.23 -10.05 24.47
C ASP A 13 2.49 -8.57 24.11
N HIS A 14 2.34 -8.15 22.85
CA HIS A 14 2.81 -6.80 22.47
C HIS A 14 1.77 -5.79 21.99
N ILE A 15 0.56 -6.18 21.55
CA ILE A 15 -0.57 -5.24 21.39
C ILE A 15 -1.87 -6.02 21.60
N ARG A 16 -2.83 -5.54 22.41
CA ARG A 16 -4.26 -5.89 22.23
C ARG A 16 -4.66 -5.30 20.87
N TRP A 17 -4.56 -6.10 19.82
CA TRP A 17 -4.66 -5.73 18.40
C TRP A 17 -5.97 -4.96 18.09
N TYR A 18 -5.91 -3.64 18.26
CA TYR A 18 -6.78 -2.53 17.82
C TYR A 18 -8.30 -2.54 18.04
N TYR A 19 -8.87 -3.28 19.01
CA TYR A 19 -10.07 -2.82 19.74
C TYR A 19 -10.24 -3.60 21.06
N ASP A 20 -10.28 -2.86 22.17
CA ASP A 20 -10.81 -3.34 23.43
C ASP A 20 -12.19 -2.69 23.65
N PRO A 21 -13.29 -3.46 23.68
CA PRO A 21 -14.62 -2.94 23.96
C PRO A 21 -14.72 -2.17 25.28
N GLU A 22 -13.83 -2.45 26.24
CA GLU A 22 -13.77 -1.76 27.52
C GLU A 22 -13.14 -0.36 27.39
N LEU A 23 -12.30 -0.12 26.37
CA LEU A 23 -11.67 1.16 26.06
C LEU A 23 -12.52 2.05 25.13
N ALA A 24 -13.69 1.59 24.67
CA ALA A 24 -14.66 2.33 23.85
C ALA A 24 -14.94 3.77 24.36
N ARG A 25 -15.00 3.96 25.68
CA ARG A 25 -15.23 5.27 26.33
C ARG A 25 -14.00 6.18 26.31
N ASP A 26 -12.80 5.62 26.31
CA ASP A 26 -11.53 6.35 26.36
C ASP A 26 -11.09 6.88 24.99
N TRP A 27 -11.63 6.33 23.90
CA TRP A 27 -11.34 6.80 22.54
C TRP A 27 -11.67 8.27 22.33
N LYS A 28 -12.70 8.83 22.96
CA LYS A 28 -13.00 10.28 22.82
C LYS A 28 -11.90 11.16 23.40
N THR A 29 -11.27 10.74 24.48
CA THR A 29 -10.15 11.45 25.13
C THR A 29 -8.86 11.21 24.34
N PHE A 30 -8.65 9.96 23.89
CA PHE A 30 -7.52 9.55 23.07
C PHE A 30 -7.49 10.29 21.72
N ILE A 31 -8.61 10.33 21.00
CA ILE A 31 -8.78 11.06 19.73
C ILE A 31 -8.45 12.54 19.89
N LYS A 32 -8.91 13.19 20.97
CA LYS A 32 -8.60 14.60 21.23
C LYS A 32 -7.10 14.83 21.44
N LYS A 33 -6.44 13.92 22.15
CA LYS A 33 -5.01 14.00 22.48
C LYS A 33 -4.12 13.72 21.26
N PHE A 34 -4.52 12.79 20.40
CA PHE A 34 -3.70 12.26 19.31
C PHE A 34 -4.27 12.55 17.91
N LYS A 35 -5.08 13.60 17.76
CA LYS A 35 -5.64 14.06 16.48
C LYS A 35 -4.62 14.39 15.39
N TYR A 36 -3.32 14.43 15.72
CA TYR A 36 -2.28 14.61 14.73
C TYR A 36 -1.96 13.31 13.99
N LEU A 37 -2.26 12.14 14.57
CA LEU A 37 -2.09 10.83 13.92
C LEU A 37 -3.22 10.62 12.89
N PHE A 38 -2.85 10.21 11.69
CA PHE A 38 -3.78 10.15 10.56
C PHE A 38 -4.84 9.05 10.73
N TRP A 39 -4.44 7.88 11.22
CA TRP A 39 -5.35 6.76 11.43
C TRP A 39 -6.40 7.08 12.51
N ILE A 40 -6.04 7.83 13.55
CA ILE A 40 -6.99 8.30 14.58
C ILE A 40 -8.05 9.23 14.02
N ASN A 41 -7.67 10.15 13.13
CA ASN A 41 -8.67 10.97 12.44
C ASN A 41 -9.59 10.11 11.57
N SER A 42 -9.03 9.10 10.89
CA SER A 42 -9.79 8.17 10.05
C SER A 42 -10.77 7.29 10.85
N MET A 43 -10.46 6.95 12.10
CA MET A 43 -11.36 6.23 13.00
C MET A 43 -12.53 7.09 13.50
N ASN A 44 -12.35 8.41 13.58
CA ASN A 44 -13.40 9.33 14.06
C ASN A 44 -14.48 9.64 13.00
N ILE A 45 -14.27 9.19 11.76
CA ILE A 45 -15.25 9.33 10.69
C ILE A 45 -16.29 8.21 10.83
N LYS A 46 -17.53 8.61 11.15
CA LYS A 46 -18.60 7.70 11.62
C LYS A 46 -19.42 7.05 10.52
N ASP A 47 -19.41 7.63 9.33
CA ASP A 47 -20.19 7.11 8.20
C ASP A 47 -19.29 6.93 6.98
N ARG A 48 -19.59 5.88 6.21
CA ARG A 48 -18.82 5.46 5.04
C ARG A 48 -18.78 6.57 3.99
N ASP A 49 -19.88 7.30 3.79
CA ASP A 49 -19.97 8.36 2.76
C ASP A 49 -19.06 9.55 3.09
N HIS A 50 -18.90 9.88 4.36
CA HIS A 50 -18.03 10.94 4.84
C HIS A 50 -16.55 10.51 4.80
N TRP A 51 -16.28 9.22 5.02
CA TRP A 51 -14.94 8.64 4.85
C TRP A 51 -14.56 8.58 3.37
N VAL A 52 -15.50 8.13 2.53
CA VAL A 52 -15.40 8.13 1.08
C VAL A 52 -15.18 9.56 0.59
N LYS A 53 -15.96 10.55 1.04
CA LYS A 53 -15.76 11.97 0.70
C LYS A 53 -14.40 12.51 1.14
N PHE A 54 -13.98 12.20 2.37
CA PHE A 54 -12.67 12.57 2.92
C PHE A 54 -11.51 12.05 2.05
N ILE A 55 -11.70 10.88 1.43
CA ILE A 55 -10.73 10.28 0.51
C ILE A 55 -10.99 10.68 -0.94
N GLU A 56 -12.21 10.95 -1.38
CA GLU A 56 -12.57 11.36 -2.74
C GLU A 56 -12.04 12.73 -3.07
N ASP A 57 -12.09 13.66 -2.13
CA ASP A 57 -11.37 14.94 -2.22
C ASP A 57 -9.84 14.73 -2.39
N LYS A 58 -9.35 13.53 -2.06
CA LYS A 58 -7.96 13.10 -2.20
C LYS A 58 -7.73 12.04 -3.29
N LYS A 59 -8.77 11.47 -3.91
CA LYS A 59 -8.62 10.45 -4.97
C LYS A 59 -7.90 11.12 -6.14
N PRO A 60 -6.89 10.49 -6.74
CA PRO A 60 -6.37 10.97 -8.02
C PRO A 60 -7.56 11.15 -8.97
N ASN A 61 -7.55 12.22 -9.77
CA ASN A 61 -8.60 12.36 -10.76
C ASN A 61 -8.31 11.35 -11.86
N ILE A 62 -8.82 10.12 -11.71
CA ILE A 62 -8.70 9.07 -12.73
C ILE A 62 -9.69 9.36 -13.89
N SER A 63 -9.78 10.62 -14.33
CA SER A 63 -10.47 10.98 -15.58
C SER A 63 -9.74 10.46 -16.81
N HIS A 64 -8.52 9.94 -16.62
CA HIS A 64 -7.79 9.26 -17.68
C HIS A 64 -8.50 7.95 -18.03
N LYS A 65 -9.11 7.92 -19.22
CA LYS A 65 -9.47 6.66 -19.87
C LYS A 65 -8.14 6.04 -20.32
N PRO A 66 -7.76 4.85 -19.84
CA PRO A 66 -6.59 4.17 -20.36
C PRO A 66 -6.72 4.13 -21.88
N LEU A 67 -5.73 4.65 -22.60
CA LEU A 67 -5.60 4.37 -24.02
C LEU A 67 -5.32 2.87 -24.12
N PHE A 68 -6.37 2.06 -24.28
CA PHE A 68 -6.21 0.64 -24.55
C PHE A 68 -5.62 0.53 -25.96
N PRO A 69 -4.34 0.14 -26.11
CA PRO A 69 -3.80 -0.14 -27.44
C PRO A 69 -4.64 -1.21 -28.15
N GLN A 70 -4.73 -1.08 -29.48
CA GLN A 70 -5.50 -2.03 -30.29
C GLN A 70 -4.79 -3.37 -30.49
N ASP A 71 -3.50 -3.45 -30.17
CA ASP A 71 -2.68 -4.64 -30.25
C ASP A 71 -2.25 -5.15 -28.86
N GLU A 72 -2.17 -6.47 -28.74
CA GLU A 72 -1.87 -7.17 -27.49
C GLU A 72 -0.43 -6.93 -27.00
N GLY A 73 0.51 -6.68 -27.93
CA GLY A 73 1.90 -6.39 -27.62
C GLY A 73 2.06 -5.05 -26.91
N ALA A 74 1.51 -3.98 -27.49
CA ALA A 74 1.50 -2.67 -26.86
C ALA A 74 0.68 -2.68 -25.57
N TYR A 75 -0.36 -3.51 -25.44
CA TYR A 75 -1.07 -3.66 -24.17
C TYR A 75 -0.15 -4.26 -23.10
N ALA A 76 0.61 -5.31 -23.45
CA ALA A 76 1.60 -5.89 -22.55
C ALA A 76 2.67 -4.86 -22.12
N ASP A 77 3.09 -3.97 -23.01
CA ASP A 77 4.05 -2.91 -22.70
C ASP A 77 3.47 -1.87 -21.72
N VAL A 78 2.20 -1.49 -21.88
CA VAL A 78 1.50 -0.63 -20.92
C VAL A 78 1.36 -1.32 -19.55
N GLN A 79 1.03 -2.61 -19.52
CA GLN A 79 0.97 -3.36 -18.26
C GLN A 79 2.35 -3.50 -17.61
N ALA A 80 3.42 -3.63 -18.39
CA ALA A 80 4.79 -3.64 -17.87
C ALA A 80 5.15 -2.30 -17.21
N LEU A 81 4.76 -1.16 -17.81
CA LEU A 81 4.93 0.16 -17.17
C LEU A 81 4.12 0.25 -15.86
N ARG A 82 2.86 -0.22 -15.87
CA ARG A 82 2.02 -0.24 -14.67
C ARG A 82 2.64 -1.11 -13.57
N ARG A 83 3.19 -2.26 -13.92
CA ARG A 83 3.94 -3.13 -13.00
C ARG A 83 5.13 -2.39 -12.39
N ASP A 84 5.89 -1.66 -13.20
CA ASP A 84 7.00 -0.86 -12.68
C ASP A 84 6.55 0.27 -11.74
N ALA A 85 5.35 0.81 -11.93
CA ALA A 85 4.75 1.78 -11.01
C ALA A 85 4.52 1.15 -9.64
N TYR A 86 3.84 -0.01 -9.61
CA TYR A 86 3.62 -0.78 -8.40
C TYR A 86 4.95 -1.22 -7.76
N PHE A 87 5.99 -1.46 -8.56
CA PHE A 87 7.30 -1.85 -8.03
C PHE A 87 7.98 -0.68 -7.31
N GLN A 88 7.92 0.54 -7.87
CA GLN A 88 8.44 1.71 -7.16
C GLN A 88 7.63 2.02 -5.90
N MET A 89 6.30 1.79 -5.92
CA MET A 89 5.46 1.90 -4.73
C MET A 89 5.85 0.85 -3.68
N PHE A 90 6.01 -0.42 -4.06
CA PHE A 90 6.41 -1.49 -3.16
C PHE A 90 7.69 -1.14 -2.41
N ARG A 91 8.72 -0.68 -3.14
CA ARG A 91 10.00 -0.24 -2.55
C ARG A 91 9.83 0.88 -1.52
N ALA A 92 8.87 1.79 -1.72
CA ALA A 92 8.60 2.88 -0.79
C ALA A 92 7.83 2.43 0.47
N PHE A 93 7.05 1.35 0.39
CA PHE A 93 6.28 0.79 1.51
C PHE A 93 7.01 -0.30 2.28
N THR A 94 8.09 -0.87 1.72
CA THR A 94 9.00 -1.79 2.42
C THR A 94 10.02 -1.06 3.27
N GLU A 95 10.78 -1.81 4.07
CA GLU A 95 11.92 -1.31 4.83
C GLU A 95 12.96 -0.72 3.87
N PRO A 96 13.49 0.49 4.14
CA PRO A 96 14.44 1.14 3.25
C PRO A 96 15.71 0.31 3.17
N THR A 97 16.18 0.08 1.95
CA THR A 97 17.51 -0.49 1.74
C THR A 97 18.53 0.63 1.58
N ARG A 98 19.81 0.32 1.80
CA ARG A 98 20.91 1.25 1.49
C ARG A 98 20.90 1.66 0.02
N GLU A 99 20.58 0.72 -0.86
CA GLU A 99 20.44 0.96 -2.29
C GLU A 99 19.33 1.97 -2.58
N LEU A 100 18.11 1.74 -2.09
CA LEU A 100 17.00 2.67 -2.28
C LEU A 100 17.32 4.05 -1.71
N SER A 101 17.90 4.11 -0.51
CA SER A 101 18.26 5.38 0.12
C SER A 101 19.30 6.14 -0.69
N HIS A 102 20.29 5.45 -1.25
CA HIS A 102 21.27 6.06 -2.15
C HIS A 102 20.62 6.53 -3.45
N GLU A 103 19.73 5.75 -4.06
CA GLU A 103 18.99 6.14 -5.26
C GLU A 103 18.11 7.37 -5.02
N VAL A 104 17.43 7.45 -3.87
CA VAL A 104 16.68 8.63 -3.46
C VAL A 104 17.64 9.80 -3.35
N GLN A 105 18.72 9.69 -2.58
CA GLN A 105 19.68 10.80 -2.38
C GLN A 105 20.26 11.35 -3.69
N LYS A 106 20.53 10.47 -4.67
CA LYS A 106 21.07 10.84 -5.99
C LYS A 106 20.00 11.27 -7.00
N GLY A 107 18.73 11.18 -6.65
CA GLY A 107 17.60 11.45 -7.54
C GLY A 107 17.39 10.42 -8.64
N GLU A 108 18.00 9.24 -8.51
CA GLU A 108 17.79 8.11 -9.42
C GLU A 108 16.41 7.49 -9.21
N TYR A 109 15.94 7.41 -7.96
CA TYR A 109 14.59 6.94 -7.67
C TYR A 109 13.53 7.84 -8.32
N LEU A 110 13.70 9.17 -8.25
CA LEU A 110 12.82 10.13 -8.92
C LEU A 110 12.79 9.91 -10.44
N LYS A 111 13.94 9.66 -11.07
CA LYS A 111 13.98 9.36 -12.52
C LYS A 111 13.21 8.09 -12.85
N LYS A 112 13.33 7.03 -12.04
CA LYS A 112 12.57 5.79 -12.22
C LYS A 112 11.07 6.03 -12.09
N VAL A 113 10.64 6.76 -11.05
CA VAL A 113 9.24 7.16 -10.83
C VAL A 113 8.70 7.95 -12.02
N LEU A 114 9.38 9.02 -12.45
CA LEU A 114 8.93 9.84 -13.58
C LEU A 114 8.88 9.07 -14.89
N SER A 115 9.87 8.20 -15.16
CA SER A 115 9.87 7.37 -16.37
C SER A 115 8.67 6.45 -16.50
N VAL A 116 8.03 6.11 -15.38
CA VAL A 116 6.80 5.31 -15.39
C VAL A 116 5.57 6.20 -15.51
N PHE A 117 5.48 7.25 -14.70
CA PHE A 117 4.27 8.07 -14.63
C PHE A 117 4.09 9.00 -15.83
N ASP A 118 5.16 9.57 -16.38
CA ASP A 118 5.10 10.41 -17.59
C ASP A 118 4.52 9.65 -18.80
N ASN A 119 4.63 8.31 -18.80
CA ASN A 119 4.12 7.45 -19.85
C ASN A 119 2.73 6.86 -19.56
N LEU A 120 2.23 6.97 -18.32
CA LEU A 120 0.96 6.37 -17.91
C LEU A 120 -0.15 7.41 -17.70
N PHE A 121 0.16 8.60 -17.14
CA PHE A 121 -0.85 9.64 -16.89
C PHE A 121 -0.24 11.01 -16.58
N GLU A 122 -0.96 12.07 -17.00
CA GLU A 122 -0.75 13.44 -16.54
C GLU A 122 -1.63 13.70 -15.30
N ASP A 123 -1.03 13.82 -14.12
CA ASP A 123 -1.74 14.11 -12.86
C ASP A 123 -0.94 15.10 -11.99
N GLU A 124 -1.57 16.20 -11.58
CA GLU A 124 -0.96 17.26 -10.77
C GLU A 124 -0.38 16.74 -9.43
N LYS A 125 -0.93 15.66 -8.88
CA LYS A 125 -0.41 15.04 -7.65
C LYS A 125 0.91 14.31 -7.89
N VAL A 126 1.10 13.74 -9.08
CA VAL A 126 2.39 13.17 -9.48
C VAL A 126 3.42 14.28 -9.61
N ASP A 127 3.07 15.39 -10.25
CA ASP A 127 3.95 16.56 -10.35
C ASP A 127 4.34 17.10 -8.97
N MET A 128 3.37 17.18 -8.06
CA MET A 128 3.63 17.58 -6.67
C MET A 128 4.57 16.60 -5.96
N ALA A 129 4.35 15.29 -6.10
CA ALA A 129 5.21 14.27 -5.51
C ALA A 129 6.64 14.33 -6.08
N ALA A 130 6.77 14.55 -7.40
CA ALA A 130 8.05 14.72 -8.07
C ALA A 130 8.82 15.93 -7.54
N ARG A 131 8.14 17.05 -7.30
CA ARG A 131 8.73 18.25 -6.69
C ARG A 131 9.20 18.00 -5.26
N LEU A 132 8.43 17.26 -4.46
CA LEU A 132 8.83 16.88 -3.09
C LEU A 132 10.09 16.01 -3.08
N LEU A 133 10.13 14.98 -3.94
CA LEU A 133 11.31 14.12 -4.12
C LEU A 133 12.52 14.91 -4.61
N ALA A 134 12.34 15.83 -5.56
CA ALA A 134 13.43 16.71 -6.01
C ALA A 134 13.98 17.58 -4.86
N GLY A 135 13.10 18.07 -3.97
CA GLY A 135 13.48 18.82 -2.78
C GLY A 135 14.33 18.01 -1.80
N ILE A 136 13.98 16.73 -1.57
CA ILE A 136 14.78 15.81 -0.73
C ILE A 136 16.20 15.71 -1.28
N ASN A 137 16.35 15.50 -2.59
CA ASN A 137 17.67 15.36 -3.23
C ASN A 137 18.54 16.61 -3.02
N GLN A 138 17.93 17.80 -3.11
CA GLN A 138 18.61 19.07 -2.93
C GLN A 138 19.03 19.30 -1.47
N VAL A 139 18.11 19.06 -0.53
CA VAL A 139 18.35 19.29 0.90
C VAL A 139 19.41 18.33 1.45
N PHE A 140 19.41 17.08 1.00
CA PHE A 140 20.28 16.03 1.53
C PHE A 140 21.49 15.71 0.63
N ALA A 141 21.77 16.50 -0.41
CA ALA A 141 22.85 16.25 -1.37
C ALA A 141 24.23 16.06 -0.72
N GLU A 142 24.53 16.85 0.31
CA GLU A 142 25.81 16.85 1.03
C GLU A 142 25.82 15.92 2.25
N THR A 143 24.69 15.29 2.57
CA THR A 143 24.60 14.38 3.71
C THR A 143 25.41 13.12 3.43
N LYS A 144 26.15 12.61 4.42
CA LYS A 144 26.86 11.33 4.27
C LYS A 144 25.84 10.21 3.98
N PRO A 145 26.05 9.34 2.98
CA PRO A 145 25.06 8.33 2.58
C PRO A 145 24.55 7.46 3.72
N GLU A 146 25.44 7.00 4.60
CA GLU A 146 25.07 6.18 5.76
C GLU A 146 24.24 6.94 6.79
N LYS A 147 24.45 8.27 6.94
CA LYS A 147 23.59 9.09 7.80
C LYS A 147 22.19 9.21 7.19
N PHE A 148 22.12 9.51 5.89
CA PHE A 148 20.83 9.65 5.19
C PHE A 148 20.00 8.35 5.24
N TYR A 149 20.65 7.20 5.04
CA TYR A 149 20.01 5.90 5.20
C TYR A 149 19.39 5.71 6.60
N ARG A 150 20.14 6.00 7.67
CA ARG A 150 19.64 5.90 9.04
C ARG A 150 18.53 6.90 9.35
N ASP A 151 18.62 8.11 8.80
CA ASP A 151 17.55 9.11 8.95
C ASP A 151 16.25 8.61 8.29
N ILE A 152 16.31 8.05 7.07
CA ILE A 152 15.14 7.45 6.40
C ILE A 152 14.58 6.26 7.18
N GLU A 153 15.46 5.38 7.69
CA GLU A 153 15.05 4.23 8.51
C GLU A 153 14.29 4.67 9.77
N ALA A 154 14.79 5.70 10.47
CA ALA A 154 14.13 6.26 11.64
C ALA A 154 12.79 6.95 11.33
N GLU A 155 12.71 7.67 10.21
CA GLU A 155 11.47 8.29 9.74
C GLU A 155 10.43 7.24 9.35
N ARG A 156 10.82 6.19 8.62
CA ARG A 156 9.94 5.06 8.30
C ARG A 156 9.38 4.45 9.58
N PHE A 157 10.24 4.15 10.54
CA PHE A 157 9.82 3.56 11.81
C PHE A 157 8.75 4.43 12.47
N THR A 158 8.99 5.75 12.57
CA THR A 158 8.04 6.71 13.15
C THR A 158 6.71 6.75 12.39
N ILE A 159 6.74 6.57 11.07
CA ILE A 159 5.55 6.64 10.23
C ILE A 159 4.71 5.37 10.32
N PHE A 160 5.33 4.18 10.24
CA PHE A 160 4.64 2.90 10.03
C PHE A 160 4.80 1.89 11.16
N ASP A 161 5.97 1.85 11.80
CA ASP A 161 6.40 0.73 12.65
C ASP A 161 6.53 1.11 14.14
N ASP A 162 6.16 2.33 14.53
CA ASP A 162 6.12 2.73 15.95
C ASP A 162 5.06 1.88 16.66
N ASP A 163 5.52 0.96 17.51
CA ASP A 163 4.69 -0.02 18.22
C ASP A 163 3.66 0.61 19.18
N LEU A 164 3.77 1.91 19.47
CA LEU A 164 2.84 2.62 20.35
C LEU A 164 1.83 3.44 19.54
N LEU A 165 2.32 4.33 18.67
CA LEU A 165 1.51 5.36 18.03
C LEU A 165 2.09 5.73 16.65
N PRO A 166 2.00 4.83 15.66
CA PRO A 166 2.51 5.14 14.33
C PRO A 166 1.68 6.27 13.73
N TYR A 167 2.33 7.13 12.96
CA TYR A 167 1.63 8.24 12.30
C TYR A 167 0.53 7.73 11.36
N LEU A 168 0.83 6.64 10.63
CA LEU A 168 -0.07 5.93 9.73
C LEU A 168 -0.20 4.48 10.18
N SER A 169 -1.43 3.95 10.14
CA SER A 169 -1.60 2.50 10.11
C SER A 169 -1.33 2.01 8.69
N GLY A 170 -0.58 0.92 8.56
CA GLY A 170 -0.30 0.28 7.27
C GLY A 170 -1.40 -0.69 6.81
N TYR A 171 -2.51 -0.81 7.52
CA TYR A 171 -3.50 -1.89 7.34
C TYR A 171 -4.83 -1.37 6.80
N GLU A 172 -5.37 -1.99 5.75
CA GLU A 172 -6.63 -1.58 5.11
C GLU A 172 -7.82 -1.60 6.08
N SER A 173 -7.87 -2.58 6.98
CA SER A 173 -8.95 -2.81 7.95
C SER A 173 -9.15 -1.66 8.95
N VAL A 174 -8.08 -0.92 9.27
CA VAL A 174 -8.15 0.30 10.10
C VAL A 174 -8.92 1.41 9.41
N TYR A 175 -8.95 1.40 8.08
CA TYR A 175 -9.49 2.47 7.27
C TYR A 175 -10.92 2.20 6.81
N ARG A 176 -11.22 1.01 6.23
CA ARG A 176 -12.49 0.74 5.53
C ARG A 176 -13.64 0.28 6.43
N SER A 177 -13.43 -0.71 7.30
CA SER A 177 -14.54 -1.43 7.96
C SER A 177 -14.51 -1.32 9.47
N GLU A 178 -13.49 -1.94 10.09
CA GLU A 178 -13.59 -2.34 11.49
C GLU A 178 -12.85 -1.41 12.45
N LYS A 179 -12.06 -0.47 11.90
CA LYS A 179 -11.19 0.42 12.68
C LYS A 179 -10.25 -0.35 13.60
N GLN A 180 -9.93 -1.59 13.20
CA GLN A 180 -9.05 -2.52 13.89
C GLN A 180 -8.31 -3.37 12.84
N ILE A 181 -7.21 -3.98 13.24
CA ILE A 181 -6.44 -4.92 12.41
C ILE A 181 -7.01 -6.34 12.63
N MET A 182 -6.89 -7.23 11.65
CA MET A 182 -7.22 -8.66 11.77
C MET A 182 -8.71 -8.97 11.96
N GLY A 183 -9.63 -8.18 11.41
CA GLY A 183 -11.04 -8.58 11.38
C GLY A 183 -11.49 -9.13 10.02
N GLU A 184 -12.74 -8.88 9.65
CA GLU A 184 -13.40 -9.53 8.51
C GLU A 184 -12.71 -9.19 7.18
N LEU A 185 -12.33 -7.93 6.97
CA LEU A 185 -11.62 -7.49 5.77
C LEU A 185 -10.28 -8.22 5.60
N THR A 186 -9.51 -8.36 6.68
CA THR A 186 -8.24 -9.10 6.65
C THR A 186 -8.45 -10.57 6.23
N ALA A 187 -9.57 -11.19 6.64
CA ALA A 187 -9.91 -12.56 6.23
C ALA A 187 -10.38 -12.65 4.77
N GLU A 188 -11.06 -11.62 4.26
CA GLU A 188 -11.44 -11.51 2.85
C GLU A 188 -10.20 -11.38 1.96
N VAL A 189 -9.27 -10.49 2.31
CA VAL A 189 -7.98 -10.30 1.61
C VAL A 189 -7.18 -11.61 1.60
N LYS A 190 -7.09 -12.30 2.74
CA LYS A 190 -6.46 -13.63 2.81
C LYS A 190 -7.07 -14.63 1.83
N SER A 191 -8.40 -14.68 1.77
CA SER A 191 -9.13 -15.61 0.90
C SER A 191 -8.89 -15.31 -0.58
N LEU A 192 -8.65 -14.04 -0.95
CA LEU A 192 -8.26 -13.65 -2.31
C LEU A 192 -6.86 -14.16 -2.67
N TYR A 193 -5.89 -14.04 -1.76
CA TYR A 193 -4.55 -14.58 -1.97
C TYR A 193 -4.56 -16.11 -2.16
N GLU A 194 -5.30 -16.83 -1.32
CA GLU A 194 -5.39 -18.29 -1.37
C GLU A 194 -6.01 -18.81 -2.68
N LYS A 195 -6.99 -18.10 -3.25
CA LYS A 195 -7.59 -18.44 -4.55
C LYS A 195 -6.57 -18.45 -5.69
N GLU A 196 -5.58 -17.57 -5.61
CA GLU A 196 -4.50 -17.46 -6.61
C GLU A 196 -3.26 -18.30 -6.25
N GLY A 197 -3.39 -19.19 -5.26
CA GLY A 197 -2.28 -20.02 -4.80
C GLY A 197 -1.16 -19.25 -4.11
N TYR A 198 -1.43 -18.01 -3.68
CA TYR A 198 -0.50 -17.19 -2.91
C TYR A 198 -0.71 -17.41 -1.42
N ASP A 199 -0.01 -18.40 -0.86
CA ASP A 199 -0.04 -18.69 0.58
C ASP A 199 0.82 -17.68 1.35
N ILE A 200 0.21 -16.53 1.68
CA ILE A 200 0.92 -15.42 2.32
C ILE A 200 1.43 -15.78 3.72
N LEU A 201 0.74 -16.67 4.44
CA LEU A 201 1.13 -17.11 5.77
C LEU A 201 2.41 -17.97 5.70
N LYS A 202 2.52 -18.86 4.70
CA LYS A 202 3.79 -19.56 4.46
C LYS A 202 4.91 -18.63 4.02
N ALA A 203 4.60 -17.61 3.22
CA ALA A 203 5.61 -16.73 2.66
C ALA A 203 6.12 -15.66 3.64
N LYS A 204 5.26 -15.17 4.54
CA LYS A 204 5.49 -13.96 5.34
C LYS A 204 5.15 -14.10 6.83
N GLY A 205 4.77 -15.30 7.28
CA GLY A 205 4.50 -15.58 8.70
C GLY A 205 3.19 -14.96 9.19
N ASN A 206 3.23 -14.29 10.36
CA ASN A 206 2.05 -13.77 11.05
C ASN A 206 1.69 -12.31 10.67
N LEU A 207 2.23 -11.77 9.55
CA LEU A 207 1.86 -10.43 9.10
C LEU A 207 0.39 -10.40 8.63
N PRO A 208 -0.40 -9.39 9.04
CA PRO A 208 -1.76 -9.22 8.57
C PRO A 208 -1.82 -9.13 7.02
N PRO A 209 -2.62 -9.98 6.36
CA PRO A 209 -2.77 -10.00 4.90
C PRO A 209 -3.13 -8.65 4.25
N ASP A 210 -3.79 -7.76 4.98
CA ASP A 210 -4.22 -6.43 4.54
C ASP A 210 -3.18 -5.33 4.83
N GLU A 211 -1.93 -5.70 5.11
CA GLU A 211 -0.81 -4.75 5.14
C GLU A 211 -0.54 -4.23 3.73
N ALA A 212 -0.47 -2.90 3.57
CA ALA A 212 -0.35 -2.24 2.27
C ALA A 212 0.80 -2.78 1.41
N LYS A 213 1.95 -3.12 2.02
CA LYS A 213 3.09 -3.68 1.26
C LYS A 213 2.78 -5.05 0.66
N LEU A 214 1.98 -5.86 1.34
CA LEU A 214 1.54 -7.19 0.88
C LEU A 214 0.49 -7.07 -0.22
N GLU A 215 -0.45 -6.13 -0.09
CA GLU A 215 -1.43 -5.85 -1.14
C GLU A 215 -0.77 -5.34 -2.43
N ILE A 216 0.24 -4.49 -2.31
CA ILE A 216 1.07 -4.02 -3.43
C ILE A 216 1.86 -5.18 -4.04
N GLU A 217 2.47 -6.05 -3.22
CA GLU A 217 3.21 -7.24 -3.67
C GLU A 217 2.30 -8.21 -4.45
N PHE A 218 1.07 -8.41 -3.97
CA PHE A 218 0.09 -9.25 -4.65
C PHE A 218 -0.33 -8.65 -5.99
N MET A 219 -0.61 -7.34 -6.04
CA MET A 219 -0.94 -6.66 -7.29
C MET A 219 0.22 -6.72 -8.30
N LEU A 220 1.47 -6.58 -7.84
CA LEU A 220 2.66 -6.78 -8.67
C LEU A 220 2.67 -8.16 -9.32
N LYS A 221 2.43 -9.21 -8.53
CA LYS A 221 2.37 -10.58 -9.04
C LYS A 221 1.29 -10.73 -10.10
N LEU A 222 0.08 -10.23 -9.86
CA LEU A 222 -1.03 -10.33 -10.82
C LEU A 222 -0.70 -9.64 -12.15
N ILE A 223 -0.03 -8.49 -12.11
CA ILE A 223 0.36 -7.76 -13.33
C ILE A 223 1.52 -8.46 -14.04
N ASP A 224 2.51 -8.99 -13.31
CA ASP A 224 3.60 -9.79 -13.90
C ASP A 224 3.07 -11.04 -14.63
N ASP A 225 2.10 -11.72 -14.02
CA ASP A 225 1.43 -12.86 -14.64
C ASP A 225 0.59 -12.41 -15.86
N GLU A 226 -0.06 -11.24 -15.80
CA GLU A 226 -0.85 -10.68 -16.90
C GLU A 226 0.03 -10.34 -18.10
N VAL A 227 1.15 -9.65 -17.87
CA VAL A 227 2.15 -9.32 -18.91
C VAL A 227 2.66 -10.59 -19.59
N SER A 228 2.94 -11.63 -18.80
CA SER A 228 3.39 -12.93 -19.31
C SER A 228 2.32 -13.62 -20.15
N ALA A 229 1.06 -13.55 -19.74
CA ALA A 229 -0.07 -14.09 -20.50
C ALA A 229 -0.27 -13.36 -21.84
N TRP A 230 -0.19 -12.03 -21.87
CA TRP A 230 -0.26 -11.27 -23.12
C TRP A 230 0.90 -11.61 -24.06
N ARG A 231 2.14 -11.65 -23.55
CA ARG A 231 3.33 -11.96 -24.35
C ARG A 231 3.35 -13.39 -24.92
N SER A 232 2.67 -14.32 -24.25
CA SER A 232 2.53 -15.71 -24.70
C SER A 232 1.30 -15.95 -25.58
N GLY A 233 0.47 -14.92 -25.83
CA GLY A 233 -0.77 -15.03 -26.59
C GLY A 233 -1.91 -15.73 -25.85
N ASN A 234 -1.78 -15.93 -24.53
CA ASN A 234 -2.84 -16.51 -23.70
C ASN A 234 -3.82 -15.42 -23.23
N ARG A 235 -4.63 -14.94 -24.19
CA ARG A 235 -5.59 -13.86 -23.97
C ARG A 235 -6.62 -14.17 -22.87
N GLU A 236 -7.09 -15.40 -22.78
CA GLU A 236 -8.08 -15.80 -21.78
C GLU A 236 -7.52 -15.61 -20.36
N LYS A 237 -6.30 -16.11 -20.11
CA LYS A 237 -5.64 -15.93 -18.82
C LYS A 237 -5.36 -14.46 -18.51
N ALA A 238 -4.98 -13.68 -19.51
CA ALA A 238 -4.68 -12.26 -19.33
C ALA A 238 -5.93 -11.46 -18.91
N ILE A 239 -7.09 -11.76 -19.52
CA ILE A 239 -8.38 -11.15 -19.16
C ILE A 239 -8.82 -11.60 -17.75
N GLU A 240 -8.63 -12.88 -17.40
CA GLU A 240 -8.91 -13.40 -16.07
C GLU A 240 -8.13 -12.62 -15.00
N LEU A 241 -6.81 -12.49 -15.18
CA LEU A 241 -5.93 -11.74 -14.27
C LEU A 241 -6.33 -10.26 -14.16
N LEU A 242 -6.66 -9.61 -15.29
CA LEU A 242 -7.14 -8.23 -15.27
C LEU A 242 -8.42 -8.07 -14.45
N ASN A 243 -9.34 -9.03 -14.53
CA ASN A 243 -10.58 -8.97 -13.74
C ASN A 243 -10.29 -9.18 -12.25
N MET A 244 -9.40 -10.09 -11.87
CA MET A 244 -8.98 -10.24 -10.48
C MET A 244 -8.38 -8.95 -9.91
N GLN A 245 -7.54 -8.26 -10.69
CA GLN A 245 -6.96 -7.00 -10.27
C GLN A 245 -8.02 -5.92 -10.04
N LYS A 246 -9.08 -5.89 -10.86
CA LYS A 246 -10.22 -4.98 -10.64
C LYS A 246 -10.98 -5.37 -9.38
N ASP A 247 -11.28 -6.65 -9.21
CA ASP A 247 -12.01 -7.15 -8.04
C ASP A 247 -11.24 -6.85 -6.74
N PHE A 248 -9.91 -6.95 -6.76
CA PHE A 248 -9.06 -6.61 -5.63
C PHE A 248 -9.09 -5.11 -5.26
N LEU A 249 -9.32 -4.22 -6.24
CA LEU A 249 -9.37 -2.77 -6.01
C LEU A 249 -10.75 -2.23 -5.62
N HIS A 250 -11.78 -3.08 -5.55
CA HIS A 250 -13.17 -2.71 -5.27
C HIS A 250 -13.62 -3.02 -3.84
#